data_AF-A0A484DNR3-F1
#
_entry.id   AF-A0A484DNR3-F1
#
_cell.length_a   1.000
_cell.length_b   1.000
_cell.length_c   1.000
_cell.angle_alpha   90.00
_cell.angle_beta   90.00
_cell.angle_gamma   90.00
#
_symmetry.space_group_name_H-M   'P 1'
#
loop_
_entity.id
_entity.type
_entity.pdbx_description
1 polymer ?
#
loop_
_entity_poly.entity_id
_entity_poly.type
_entity_poly.pdbx_seq_one_letter_code
_entity_poly.pdbx_strand_id
1 'polypeptide(L)'
;MDEVLQFEKKTEEKKRVYTYEKAVERLLAANPTLSEQSVHILLERGLVQVDEGFVFSRNLRVNFKNIVPISLEQSLEMQSRIQASVLVVLGDKGFGAAPESNHLKLLQGYVERNHTVVTVSGDHHVHLNDPKVVAPFVCDFLQPKVLSQQLPA
;
A
#
# COMPACT_ATOMS: atom_id res chain seq x y z
N MET A 1 4.82 13.80 23.93
CA MET A 1 4.61 12.52 24.66
C MET A 1 3.28 12.55 25.40
N ASP A 2 2.96 13.66 26.10
CA ASP A 2 1.70 13.81 26.84
C ASP A 2 0.43 13.75 25.98
N GLU A 3 0.47 14.27 24.75
CA GLU A 3 -0.66 14.16 23.80
C GLU A 3 -0.97 12.71 23.41
N VAL A 4 0.07 11.87 23.29
CA VAL A 4 -0.07 10.43 22.99
C VAL A 4 -0.75 9.73 24.16
N LEU A 5 -0.30 10.01 25.39
CA LEU A 5 -0.85 9.43 26.61
C LEU A 5 -2.30 9.88 26.87
N GLN A 6 -2.64 11.13 26.59
CA GLN A 6 -4.02 11.63 26.71
C GLN A 6 -4.95 11.03 25.65
N PHE A 7 -4.45 10.81 24.44
CA PHE A 7 -5.22 10.17 23.37
C PHE A 7 -5.47 8.68 23.64
N GLU A 8 -4.48 7.97 24.17
CA GLU A 8 -4.62 6.55 24.57
C GLU A 8 -5.76 6.38 25.57
N LYS A 9 -5.78 7.20 26.64
CA LYS A 9 -6.87 7.20 27.63
C LYS A 9 -8.25 7.43 27.02
N LYS A 10 -8.38 8.39 26.09
CA LYS A 10 -9.65 8.67 25.39
C LYS A 10 -10.09 7.57 24.41
N THR A 11 -9.15 6.80 23.88
CA THR A 11 -9.40 5.78 22.85
C THR A 11 -9.85 4.46 23.46
N GLU A 12 -9.38 4.13 24.66
CA GLU A 12 -9.86 2.99 25.44
C GLU A 12 -11.33 3.14 25.83
N GLU A 13 -11.77 4.37 26.09
CA GLU A 13 -13.14 4.67 26.56
C GLU A 13 -14.21 4.70 25.44
N LYS A 14 -13.86 4.84 24.15
CA LYS A 14 -14.83 5.08 23.06
C LYS A 14 -14.51 4.36 21.75
N LYS A 15 -14.53 3.03 21.75
CA LYS A 15 -14.56 2.25 20.50
C LYS A 15 -15.95 2.35 19.88
N ARG A 16 -16.06 3.02 18.72
CA ARG A 16 -17.31 3.09 17.95
C ARG A 16 -17.64 1.71 17.37
N VAL A 17 -18.82 1.20 17.69
CA VAL A 17 -19.38 -0.03 17.12
C VAL A 17 -20.19 0.31 15.87
N TYR A 18 -20.03 -0.49 14.82
CA TYR A 18 -20.67 -0.31 13.51
C TYR A 18 -21.45 -1.57 13.13
N THR A 19 -22.50 -1.42 12.34
CA THR A 19 -22.99 -2.54 11.52
C THR A 19 -22.00 -2.81 10.39
N TYR A 20 -22.06 -3.99 9.79
CA TYR A 20 -21.17 -4.34 8.69
C TYR A 20 -21.36 -3.39 7.49
N GLU A 21 -22.59 -3.04 7.16
CA GLU A 21 -22.95 -2.14 6.06
C GLU A 21 -22.40 -0.73 6.30
N LYS A 22 -22.44 -0.26 7.55
CA LYS A 22 -21.85 1.03 7.91
C LYS A 22 -20.32 1.01 7.87
N ALA A 23 -19.68 -0.14 8.11
CA ALA A 23 -18.26 -0.28 7.90
C ALA A 23 -17.89 -0.26 6.40
N VAL A 24 -18.68 -0.93 5.55
CA VAL A 24 -18.55 -0.91 4.08
C VAL A 24 -18.68 0.51 3.54
N GLU A 25 -19.79 1.20 3.86
CA GLU A 25 -20.05 2.58 3.44
C GLU A 25 -18.89 3.51 3.83
N ARG A 26 -18.41 3.37 5.07
CA ARG A 26 -17.28 4.16 5.57
C ARG A 26 -16.00 3.90 4.78
N LEU A 27 -15.69 2.65 4.42
CA LEU A 27 -14.46 2.31 3.73
C LEU A 27 -14.48 2.80 2.27
N LEU A 28 -15.63 2.66 1.59
CA LEU A 28 -15.86 3.19 0.24
C LEU A 28 -15.74 4.71 0.20
N ALA A 29 -16.38 5.42 1.14
CA ALA A 29 -16.33 6.88 1.20
C ALA A 29 -14.91 7.43 1.41
N ALA A 30 -14.06 6.69 2.13
CA ALA A 30 -12.67 7.07 2.37
C ALA A 30 -11.73 6.70 1.22
N ASN A 31 -12.12 5.77 0.35
CA ASN A 31 -11.25 5.22 -0.71
C ASN A 31 -12.05 5.09 -2.03
N PRO A 32 -12.18 6.18 -2.80
CA PRO A 32 -13.06 6.23 -3.96
C PRO A 32 -12.72 5.25 -5.08
N THR A 33 -11.49 4.73 -5.11
CA THR A 33 -11.04 3.79 -6.15
C THR A 33 -11.23 2.33 -5.77
N LEU A 34 -11.59 2.00 -4.52
CA LEU A 34 -11.88 0.61 -4.15
C LEU A 34 -13.19 0.15 -4.78
N SER A 35 -13.20 -1.07 -5.33
CA SER A 35 -14.45 -1.74 -5.67
C SER A 35 -15.19 -2.19 -4.39
N GLU A 36 -16.51 -2.38 -4.49
CA GLU A 36 -17.31 -2.93 -3.38
C GLU A 36 -16.81 -4.32 -2.95
N GLN A 37 -16.50 -5.20 -3.92
CA GLN A 37 -15.90 -6.51 -3.65
C GLN A 37 -14.59 -6.39 -2.88
N SER A 38 -13.70 -5.48 -3.29
CA SER A 38 -12.42 -5.22 -2.62
C SER A 38 -12.61 -4.75 -1.19
N VAL A 39 -13.63 -3.92 -0.92
CA VAL A 39 -13.99 -3.49 0.43
C VAL A 39 -14.40 -4.68 1.29
N HIS A 40 -15.24 -5.58 0.79
CA HIS A 40 -15.60 -6.79 1.52
C HIS A 40 -14.37 -7.63 1.90
N ILE A 41 -13.45 -7.86 0.94
CA ILE A 41 -12.19 -8.60 1.17
C ILE A 41 -11.36 -7.94 2.28
N LEU A 42 -11.22 -6.60 2.27
CA LEU A 42 -10.47 -5.89 3.31
C LEU A 42 -11.14 -6.01 4.68
N LEU A 43 -12.47 -5.97 4.74
CA LEU A 43 -13.22 -6.01 5.99
C LEU A 43 -13.20 -7.40 6.65
N GLU A 44 -12.97 -8.49 5.91
CA GLU A 44 -12.78 -9.84 6.48
C GLU A 44 -11.65 -9.87 7.53
N ARG A 45 -10.61 -9.04 7.35
CA ARG A 45 -9.49 -8.90 8.29
C ARG A 45 -9.46 -7.53 8.98
N GLY A 46 -10.22 -6.58 8.46
CA GLY A 46 -10.31 -5.19 8.92
C GLY A 46 -11.32 -4.96 10.05
N LEU A 47 -12.16 -5.94 10.38
CA LEU A 47 -13.16 -5.87 11.42
C LEU A 47 -12.96 -6.95 12.49
N VAL A 48 -13.34 -6.63 13.73
CA VAL A 48 -13.49 -7.59 14.83
C VAL A 48 -14.95 -7.54 15.26
N GLN A 49 -15.58 -8.71 15.36
CA GLN A 49 -16.93 -8.83 15.88
C GLN A 49 -16.93 -8.60 17.40
N VAL A 50 -17.89 -7.82 17.88
CA VAL A 50 -18.17 -7.55 19.30
C VAL A 50 -19.67 -7.75 19.54
N ASP A 51 -20.10 -7.77 20.81
CA ASP A 51 -21.48 -8.11 21.19
C ASP A 51 -22.55 -7.33 20.42
N GLU A 52 -22.31 -6.05 20.10
CA GLU A 52 -23.27 -5.16 19.45
C GLU A 52 -22.94 -4.85 17.96
N GLY A 53 -22.00 -5.57 17.34
CA GLY A 53 -21.65 -5.38 15.93
C GLY A 53 -20.16 -5.54 15.64
N PHE A 54 -19.56 -4.55 14.98
CA PHE A 54 -18.18 -4.61 14.53
C PHE A 54 -17.37 -3.37 14.92
N VAL A 55 -16.10 -3.59 15.24
CA VAL A 55 -15.11 -2.52 15.41
C VAL A 55 -13.97 -2.71 14.41
N PHE A 56 -13.40 -1.61 13.90
CA PHE A 56 -12.22 -1.72 13.03
C PHE A 56 -11.01 -2.22 13.82
N SER A 57 -10.30 -3.22 13.27
CA SER A 57 -9.09 -3.83 13.83
C SER A 57 -7.84 -2.94 13.70
N ARG A 58 -7.95 -1.64 13.99
CA ARG A 58 -6.87 -0.67 13.81
C ARG A 58 -6.54 0.11 15.08
N ASN A 59 -5.28 0.51 15.19
CA ASN A 59 -4.83 1.43 16.24
C ASN A 59 -4.93 2.87 15.72
N LEU A 60 -5.65 3.75 16.42
CA LEU A 60 -5.85 5.13 15.98
C LEU A 60 -4.57 5.99 16.04
N ARG A 61 -3.51 5.54 16.73
CA ARG A 61 -2.19 6.20 16.72
C ARG A 61 -1.56 6.28 15.33
N VAL A 62 -2.01 5.47 14.37
CA VAL A 62 -1.60 5.58 12.96
C VAL A 62 -1.93 6.95 12.35
N ASN A 63 -2.91 7.66 12.89
CA ASN A 63 -3.29 9.01 12.42
C ASN A 63 -2.40 10.12 12.99
N PHE A 64 -1.45 9.80 13.87
CA PHE A 64 -0.56 10.80 14.42
C PHE A 64 0.43 11.29 13.38
N LYS A 65 0.70 12.59 13.42
CA LYS A 65 1.67 13.22 12.53
C LYS A 65 3.05 12.61 12.80
N ASN A 66 3.70 12.13 11.75
CA ASN A 66 5.11 11.78 11.83
C ASN A 66 5.93 13.06 12.10
N ILE A 67 6.58 13.13 13.26
CA ILE A 67 7.38 14.27 13.70
C ILE A 67 8.81 14.25 13.14
N VAL A 68 9.25 13.12 12.57
CA VAL A 68 10.55 12.98 11.89
C VAL A 68 10.32 12.33 10.52
N PRO A 69 9.86 13.09 9.51
CA PRO A 69 9.70 12.57 8.16
C PRO A 69 11.07 12.25 7.54
N ILE A 70 11.12 11.19 6.74
CA ILE A 70 12.31 10.83 5.95
C ILE A 70 12.42 11.80 4.78
N SER A 71 13.61 12.38 4.58
CA SER A 71 13.86 13.28 3.45
C SER A 71 13.96 12.50 2.13
N LEU A 72 13.83 13.21 1.00
CA LEU A 72 14.07 12.60 -0.31
C LEU A 72 15.51 12.05 -0.42
N GLU A 73 16.51 12.79 0.07
CA GLU A 73 17.91 12.36 0.07
C GLU A 73 18.11 11.06 0.85
N GLN A 74 17.52 10.96 2.05
CA GLN A 74 17.55 9.73 2.84
C GLN A 74 16.85 8.58 2.12
N SER A 75 15.74 8.86 1.42
CA SER A 75 15.01 7.84 0.64
C SER A 75 15.85 7.31 -0.51
N LEU A 76 16.50 8.20 -1.27
CA LEU A 76 17.41 7.86 -2.35
C LEU A 76 18.64 7.08 -1.85
N GLU A 77 19.16 7.43 -0.67
CA GLU A 77 20.28 6.71 -0.06
C GLU A 77 19.90 5.30 0.42
N MET A 78 18.70 5.12 0.98
CA MET A 78 18.21 3.76 1.29
C MET A 78 18.01 2.95 0.01
N GLN A 79 17.43 3.56 -1.03
CA GLN A 79 17.25 2.96 -2.34
C GLN A 79 18.58 2.56 -2.99
N SER A 80 19.63 3.38 -2.84
CA SER A 80 20.97 3.14 -3.41
C SER A 80 21.66 1.90 -2.81
N ARG A 81 21.21 1.44 -1.65
CA ARG A 81 21.76 0.28 -0.93
C ARG A 81 21.03 -1.03 -1.24
N ILE A 82 19.96 -1.00 -2.02
CA ILE A 82 19.24 -2.22 -2.41
C ILE A 82 20.13 -3.05 -3.34
N GLN A 83 20.48 -4.26 -2.89
CA GLN A 83 21.25 -5.24 -3.67
C GLN A 83 20.37 -6.27 -4.39
N ALA A 84 19.12 -6.42 -3.94
CA ALA A 84 18.17 -7.34 -4.54
C ALA A 84 17.64 -6.81 -5.89
N SER A 85 17.14 -7.71 -6.73
CA SER A 85 16.31 -7.31 -7.86
C SER A 85 15.02 -6.67 -7.34
N VAL A 86 14.51 -5.66 -8.03
CA VAL A 86 13.27 -4.95 -7.67
C VAL A 86 12.36 -4.87 -8.88
N LEU A 87 11.08 -5.18 -8.67
CA LEU A 87 9.98 -4.89 -9.58
C LEU A 87 9.13 -3.79 -8.96
N VAL A 88 8.96 -2.69 -9.69
CA VAL A 88 8.04 -1.61 -9.35
C VAL A 88 6.87 -1.66 -10.34
N VAL A 89 5.66 -1.85 -9.82
CA VAL A 89 4.41 -1.84 -10.61
C VAL A 89 3.63 -0.57 -10.31
N LEU A 90 3.33 0.22 -11.34
CA LEU A 90 2.63 1.49 -11.25
C LEU A 90 1.25 1.36 -11.90
N GLY A 91 0.19 1.78 -11.21
CA GLY A 91 -1.12 2.00 -11.85
C GLY A 91 -1.10 3.32 -12.63
N ASP A 92 -1.56 3.32 -13.88
CA ASP A 92 -1.65 4.53 -14.72
C ASP A 92 -2.54 5.63 -14.14
N LYS A 93 -3.46 5.28 -13.25
CA LYS A 93 -4.35 6.16 -12.48
C LYS A 93 -4.08 6.05 -10.97
N GLY A 94 -2.96 5.42 -10.59
CA GLY A 94 -2.64 5.11 -9.20
C GLY A 94 -2.05 6.29 -8.43
N PHE A 95 -1.41 7.22 -9.13
CA PHE A 95 -1.09 8.54 -8.62
C PHE A 95 -2.26 9.48 -8.94
N GLY A 96 -2.56 10.43 -8.07
CA GLY A 96 -3.57 11.46 -8.32
C GLY A 96 -3.22 12.36 -9.52
N ALA A 97 -3.75 13.59 -9.56
CA ALA A 97 -3.71 14.44 -10.76
C ALA A 97 -2.29 14.78 -11.33
N ALA A 98 -1.20 14.50 -10.62
CA ALA A 98 0.14 14.32 -11.18
C ALA A 98 1.07 13.68 -10.12
N PRO A 99 2.04 12.83 -10.51
CA PRO A 99 3.09 12.42 -9.59
C PRO A 99 3.95 13.63 -9.19
N GLU A 100 4.15 13.83 -7.88
CA GLU A 100 5.02 14.90 -7.39
C GLU A 100 6.46 14.73 -7.89
N SER A 101 7.22 15.81 -7.96
CA SER A 101 8.62 15.80 -8.41
C SER A 101 9.50 14.79 -7.66
N ASN A 102 9.21 14.54 -6.37
CA ASN A 102 9.92 13.55 -5.56
C ASN A 102 9.63 12.11 -6.00
N HIS A 103 8.39 11.80 -6.41
CA HIS A 103 8.02 10.48 -6.92
C HIS A 103 8.78 10.18 -8.21
N LEU A 104 8.86 11.15 -9.12
CA LEU A 104 9.60 11.01 -10.37
C LEU A 104 11.10 10.72 -10.12
N LYS A 105 11.71 11.41 -9.15
CA LYS A 105 13.11 11.16 -8.76
C LYS A 105 13.33 9.76 -8.17
N LEU A 106 12.41 9.29 -7.33
CA LEU A 106 12.49 7.92 -6.78
C LEU A 106 12.32 6.87 -7.89
N LEU A 107 11.39 7.07 -8.81
CA LEU A 107 11.21 6.19 -9.98
C LEU A 107 12.46 6.16 -10.85
N GLN A 108 13.05 7.33 -11.13
CA GLN A 108 14.29 7.43 -11.87
C GLN A 108 15.43 6.65 -11.17
N GLY A 109 15.53 6.74 -9.85
CA GLY A 109 16.51 5.97 -9.07
C GLY A 109 16.36 4.45 -9.23
N TYR A 110 15.16 3.93 -9.52
CA TYR A 110 14.97 2.51 -9.82
C TYR A 110 15.43 2.17 -11.24
N VAL A 111 15.07 3.02 -12.21
CA VAL A 111 15.46 2.83 -13.62
C VAL A 111 16.98 2.87 -13.79
N GLU A 112 17.66 3.83 -13.19
CA GLU A 112 19.12 3.99 -13.28
C GLU A 112 19.91 2.80 -12.71
N ARG A 113 19.28 2.05 -11.80
CA ARG A 113 19.85 0.84 -11.18
C ARG A 113 19.49 -0.45 -11.91
N ASN A 114 18.90 -0.35 -13.11
CA ASN A 114 18.45 -1.48 -13.91
C ASN A 114 17.42 -2.36 -13.17
N HIS A 115 16.61 -1.76 -12.31
CA HIS A 115 15.42 -2.40 -11.73
C HIS A 115 14.27 -2.38 -12.75
N THR A 116 13.34 -3.33 -12.61
CA THR A 116 12.19 -3.43 -13.51
C THR A 116 11.10 -2.47 -13.06
N VAL A 117 10.70 -1.54 -13.92
CA VAL A 117 9.58 -0.61 -13.66
C VAL A 117 8.55 -0.81 -14.76
N VAL A 118 7.31 -1.12 -14.38
CA VAL A 118 6.20 -1.35 -15.31
C VAL A 118 4.98 -0.52 -14.93
N THR A 119 4.24 -0.07 -15.93
CA THR A 119 2.95 0.61 -15.74
C THR A 119 1.82 -0.28 -16.24
N VAL A 120 0.80 -0.47 -15.42
CA VAL A 120 -0.41 -1.24 -15.71
C VAL A 120 -1.63 -0.34 -15.70
N SER A 121 -2.69 -0.72 -16.42
CA SER A 121 -3.92 0.06 -16.37
C SER A 121 -4.66 -0.19 -15.06
N GLY A 122 -4.96 0.89 -14.33
CA GLY A 122 -5.70 0.82 -13.07
C GLY A 122 -5.28 1.87 -12.04
N ASP A 123 -6.05 1.91 -10.95
CA ASP A 123 -5.87 2.84 -9.84
C ASP A 123 -4.88 2.34 -8.78
N HIS A 124 -4.82 3.01 -7.63
CA HIS A 124 -3.94 2.67 -6.50
C HIS A 124 -4.14 1.23 -5.99
N HIS A 125 -5.39 0.76 -6.02
CA HIS A 125 -5.82 -0.55 -5.55
C HIS A 125 -5.94 -1.58 -6.68
N VAL A 126 -5.36 -1.34 -7.86
CA VAL A 126 -5.49 -2.22 -9.03
C VAL A 126 -5.15 -3.68 -8.74
N HIS A 127 -4.13 -3.94 -7.92
CA HIS A 127 -3.74 -5.30 -7.53
C HIS A 127 -4.84 -6.06 -6.75
N LEU A 128 -5.77 -5.34 -6.12
CA LEU A 128 -6.92 -5.90 -5.41
C LEU A 128 -8.20 -5.86 -6.28
N ASN A 129 -8.42 -4.77 -7.02
CA ASN A 129 -9.61 -4.59 -7.87
C ASN A 129 -9.57 -5.46 -9.14
N ASP A 130 -8.41 -5.58 -9.79
CA ASP A 130 -8.19 -6.39 -10.98
C ASP A 130 -6.80 -7.04 -10.92
N PRO A 131 -6.62 -8.07 -10.07
CA PRO A 131 -5.32 -8.71 -9.87
C PRO A 131 -4.71 -9.27 -11.16
N LYS A 132 -5.52 -9.53 -12.20
CA LYS A 132 -5.07 -10.13 -13.47
C LYS A 132 -4.12 -9.23 -14.24
N VAL A 133 -4.20 -7.90 -14.06
CA VAL A 133 -3.29 -6.96 -14.73
C VAL A 133 -1.93 -6.86 -14.03
N VAL A 134 -1.82 -7.29 -12.76
CA VAL A 134 -0.58 -7.25 -11.97
C VAL A 134 0.10 -8.62 -11.91
N ALA A 135 -0.69 -9.69 -11.80
CA ALA A 135 -0.20 -11.05 -11.55
C ALA A 135 0.88 -11.53 -12.53
N PRO A 136 0.79 -11.32 -13.87
CA PRO A 136 1.82 -11.77 -14.81
C PRO A 136 3.20 -11.21 -14.49
N PHE A 137 3.29 -9.91 -14.18
CA PHE A 137 4.56 -9.25 -13.85
C PHE A 137 5.20 -9.82 -12.58
N VAL A 138 4.38 -10.11 -11.56
CA VAL A 138 4.85 -10.71 -10.31
C VAL A 138 5.30 -12.15 -10.54
N CYS A 139 4.53 -12.94 -11.28
CA CYS A 139 4.88 -14.31 -11.62
C CYS A 139 6.20 -14.38 -12.39
N ASP A 140 6.34 -13.58 -13.46
CA ASP A 140 7.54 -13.55 -14.28
C ASP A 140 8.77 -13.07 -13.49
N PHE A 141 8.59 -12.12 -12.57
CA PHE A 141 9.67 -11.62 -11.72
C PHE A 141 10.14 -12.64 -10.67
N LEU A 142 9.20 -13.40 -10.09
CA LEU A 142 9.51 -14.43 -9.08
C LEU A 142 9.95 -15.76 -9.69
N GLN A 143 9.69 -15.99 -10.98
CA GLN A 143 10.18 -17.18 -11.66
C GLN A 143 11.71 -17.25 -11.53
N PRO A 144 12.26 -18.41 -11.12
CA PRO A 144 13.70 -18.56 -11.02
C PRO A 144 14.34 -18.29 -12.39
N LYS A 145 15.32 -17.38 -12.46
CA LYS A 145 16.20 -17.22 -13.63
C LYS A 145 17.17 -18.41 -13.77
N VAL A 146 16.69 -19.64 -13.58
CA VAL A 146 17.49 -20.87 -13.53
C VAL A 146 17.87 -21.37 -14.94
N LEU A 147 17.56 -20.64 -16.02
CA LEU A 147 17.82 -21.11 -17.39
C LEU A 147 18.56 -20.12 -18.31
N SER A 148 19.09 -18.99 -17.83
CA SER A 148 19.86 -18.05 -18.67
C SER A 148 21.38 -18.13 -18.50
N GLN A 149 21.89 -19.06 -17.70
CA GLN A 149 23.30 -19.46 -17.73
C GLN A 149 23.43 -20.83 -18.41
N GLN A 150 23.08 -20.92 -19.70
CA GLN A 150 23.63 -21.98 -20.53
C GLN A 150 25.13 -21.70 -20.66
N LEU A 151 25.94 -22.59 -20.08
CA LEU A 151 27.40 -22.60 -20.16
C LEU A 151 27.84 -22.50 -21.63
N PRO A 152 28.86 -21.69 -21.96
CA PRO A 152 29.47 -21.76 -23.28
C PRO A 152 30.06 -23.17 -23.50
N ALA A 153 29.78 -23.71 -24.69
CA ALA A 153 30.31 -24.99 -25.17
C ALA A 153 31.85 -24.97 -25.29
#